data_AF-A0A9D7VIX1-F1
#
_entry.id   AF-A0A9D7VIX1-F1
#
_cell.length_a   1.000
_cell.length_b   1.000
_cell.length_c   1.000
_cell.angle_alpha   90.00
_cell.angle_beta   90.00
_cell.angle_gamma   90.00
#
_symmetry.space_group_name_H-M   'P 1'
#
loop_
_entity.id
_entity.type
_entity.pdbx_description
1 polymer ?
#
loop_
_entity_poly.entity_id
_entity_poly.type
_entity_poly.pdbx_seq_one_letter_code
_entity_poly.pdbx_strand_id
1 'polypeptide(L)' 'MANIKLHDLSPAGSELFEDSESFLNELNAEELNNVNGGLLGITLTITITITITITL' A
#
# COMPACT_ATOMS: atom_id res chain seq x y z
N MET A 1 46.08 8.01 -36.07
CA MET A 1 45.35 7.46 -34.90
C MET A 1 44.14 8.34 -34.67
N ALA A 2 42.94 7.81 -34.87
CA ALA A 2 41.71 8.58 -34.68
C ALA A 2 41.43 8.72 -33.17
N ASN A 3 41.40 9.95 -32.66
CA ASN A 3 41.00 10.26 -31.29
C ASN A 3 39.47 10.32 -31.27
N ILE A 4 38.83 9.18 -31.03
CA ILE A 4 37.38 9.11 -30.86
C ILE A 4 37.09 9.44 -29.40
N LYS A 5 36.62 10.66 -29.14
CA LYS A 5 36.08 11.04 -27.83
C LYS A 5 34.71 10.42 -27.67
N LEU A 6 34.63 9.28 -26.98
CA LEU A 6 33.36 8.68 -26.57
C LEU A 6 32.69 9.62 -25.55
N HIS A 7 31.68 10.37 -26.00
CA HIS A 7 30.78 11.07 -25.10
C HIS A 7 29.65 10.09 -24.75
N ASP A 8 29.27 10.06 -23.47
CA ASP A 8 28.03 9.45 -22.98
C ASP A 8 27.94 7.92 -23.10
N LEU A 9 28.92 7.22 -22.54
CA LEU A 9 28.81 5.78 -22.30
C LEU A 9 27.99 5.53 -21.02
N SER A 10 26.67 5.67 -21.11
CA SER A 10 25.78 5.22 -20.04
C SER A 10 25.65 3.69 -20.07
N PRO A 11 25.68 3.02 -18.91
CA PRO A 11 25.36 1.59 -18.84
C PRO A 11 23.97 1.32 -19.42
N ALA A 12 23.80 0.19 -20.10
CA ALA A 12 22.47 -0.24 -20.54
C ALA A 12 21.52 -0.28 -19.33
N GLY A 13 20.44 0.50 -19.39
CA GLY A 13 19.49 0.66 -18.29
C GLY A 13 19.73 1.85 -17.36
N SER A 14 20.65 2.80 -17.66
CA SER A 14 20.73 4.07 -16.90
C SER A 14 19.42 4.86 -16.95
N GLU A 15 18.70 4.76 -18.08
CA GLU A 15 17.37 5.32 -18.31
C GLU A 15 16.31 4.86 -17.28
N LEU A 16 16.48 3.69 -16.66
CA LEU A 16 15.57 3.19 -15.63
C LEU A 16 15.70 3.92 -14.29
N PHE A 17 16.85 4.57 -14.06
CA PHE A 17 17.17 5.33 -12.85
C PHE A 17 17.26 6.83 -13.10
N GLU A 18 17.14 7.26 -14.36
CA GLU A 18 17.06 8.66 -14.77
C GLU A 18 15.63 9.20 -14.74
N ASP A 19 14.62 8.34 -14.84
CA ASP A 19 13.25 8.74 -14.55
C ASP A 19 13.12 8.98 -13.03
N SER A 20 12.47 10.08 -12.68
CA SER A 20 12.20 10.39 -11.30
C SER A 20 11.26 9.31 -10.78
N GLU A 21 11.66 8.54 -9.75
CA GLU A 21 10.79 7.59 -9.04
C GLU A 21 9.66 8.33 -8.29
N SER A 22 8.85 9.11 -9.01
CA SER A 22 7.77 9.94 -8.51
C SER A 22 6.53 9.11 -8.17
N PHE A 23 6.46 7.87 -8.67
CA PHE A 23 5.34 6.95 -8.45
C PHE A 23 5.15 6.57 -6.97
N LEU A 24 6.17 6.73 -6.13
CA LEU A 24 6.13 6.42 -4.70
C LEU A 24 6.12 7.67 -3.80
N ASN A 25 5.98 8.87 -4.37
CA ASN A 25 6.01 10.12 -3.60
C ASN A 25 4.61 10.62 -3.21
N GLU A 26 3.55 9.95 -3.69
CA GLU A 26 2.16 10.42 -3.60
C GLU A 26 1.28 9.54 -2.70
N LEU A 27 1.84 8.55 -2.02
CA LEU A 27 1.08 7.75 -1.05
C LEU A 27 0.93 8.57 0.23
N ASN A 28 -0.18 9.30 0.33
CA ASN A 28 -0.43 10.14 1.48
C ASN A 28 -0.77 9.28 2.72
N ALA A 29 -0.61 9.85 3.92
CA ALA A 29 -0.82 9.10 5.16
C ALA A 29 -2.27 8.58 5.33
N GLU A 30 -3.26 9.24 4.73
CA GLU A 30 -4.65 8.79 4.73
C GLU A 30 -4.90 7.63 3.75
N GLU A 31 -4.28 7.67 2.57
CA GLU A 31 -4.30 6.59 1.58
C GLU A 31 -3.63 5.35 2.16
N LEU A 32 -2.51 5.52 2.86
CA LEU A 32 -1.84 4.44 3.59
C LEU A 32 -2.75 3.83 4.67
N ASN A 33 -3.56 4.65 5.35
CA ASN A 33 -4.55 4.17 6.31
C ASN A 33 -5.69 3.38 5.65
N ASN A 34 -6.02 3.68 4.39
CA ASN A 34 -7.05 2.96 3.62
C ASN A 34 -6.56 1.64 3.00
N VAL A 35 -5.25 1.48 2.76
CA VAL A 35 -4.69 0.17 2.33
C VAL A 35 -4.31 -0.73 3.49
N ASN A 36 -4.32 -0.24 4.73
CA ASN A 36 -4.17 -1.09 5.90
C ASN A 36 -5.38 -2.03 6.01
N GLY A 37 -5.19 -3.28 5.57
CA GLY A 37 -6.16 -4.35 5.74
C GLY A 37 -6.52 -4.50 7.22
N GLY A 38 -7.81 -4.46 7.50
CA GLY A 38 -8.34 -4.52 8.85
C GLY A 38 -9.85 -4.43 8.79
N LEU A 39 -10.52 -5.26 9.56
CA LEU A 39 -11.96 -5.25 9.69
C LEU A 39 -12.38 -3.90 10.30
N LEU A 40 -12.92 -2.98 9.47
CA LEU A 40 -13.56 -1.74 9.94
C LEU A 40 -14.48 -2.12 11.10
N GLY A 41 -14.16 -1.63 12.30
CA GLY A 41 -14.64 -2.17 13.57
C GLY A 41 -16.10 -2.58 13.56
N ILE A 42 -16.37 -3.84 13.22
CA ILE A 42 -17.71 -4.40 13.36
C ILE A 42 -17.85 -4.81 14.83
N THR A 43 -18.56 -3.98 15.59
CA THR A 43 -19.04 -4.38 16.90
C THR A 43 -20.20 -5.35 16.71
N LEU A 44 -19.92 -6.66 16.84
CA LEU A 44 -20.94 -7.69 16.83
C LEU A 44 -21.66 -7.70 18.19
N THR A 45 -22.87 -7.15 18.25
CA THR A 45 -23.68 -7.16 19.48
C THR A 45 -24.51 -8.44 19.52
N ILE A 46 -24.23 -9.32 20.48
CA ILE A 46 -24.99 -10.58 20.68
C ILE A 46 -25.99 -10.37 21.82
N THR A 47 -27.28 -10.55 21.55
CA THR A 47 -28.34 -10.48 22.57
C THR A 47 -28.84 -11.89 22.86
N ILE A 48 -28.82 -12.30 24.13
CA ILE A 48 -29.32 -13.61 24.58
C ILE A 48 -30.64 -13.40 25.33
N THR A 49 -31.71 -14.03 24.87
CA THR A 49 -33.01 -14.03 25.55
C THR A 49 -33.21 -15.36 26.28
N ILE A 50 -33.43 -15.32 27.60
CA ILE A 50 -33.68 -16.50 28.44
C ILE A 50 -35.17 -16.52 28.82
N THR A 51 -35.86 -17.62 28.53
CA THR A 51 -37.26 -17.85 28.93
C THR A 51 -37.29 -18.86 30.08
N ILE A 52 -37.84 -18.48 31.23
CA ILE A 52 -38.03 -19.36 32.39
C ILE A 52 -39.52 -19.72 32.49
N THR A 53 -39.82 -21.01 32.44
CA THR A 53 -41.17 -21.55 32.69
C THR A 53 -41.20 -22.19 34.06
N ILE A 54 -42.11 -21.73 34.93
CA ILE A 54 -42.37 -22.36 36.24
C ILE A 54 -43.68 -23.13 36.12
N THR A 55 -43.61 -24.44 36.31
CA THR A 55 -44.77 -25.32 36.52
C THR A 55 -45.01 -25.50 38.01
N LEU A 56 -46.26 -25.28 38.44
CA LEU A 56 -46.74 -25.55 39.81
C LEU A 56 -46.92 -27.05 40.04
#